data_AF-M6VG78-F1
#
_entry.id   AF-M6VG78-F1
#
_cell.length_a   1.000
_cell.length_b   1.000
_cell.length_c   1.000
_cell.angle_alpha   90.00
_cell.angle_beta   90.00
_cell.angle_gamma   90.00
#
_symmetry.space_group_name_H-M   'P 1'
#
loop_
_entity.id
_entity.type
_entity.pdbx_description
1 polymer ?
#
loop_
_entity_poly.entity_id
_entity_poly.type
_entity_poly.pdbx_seq_one_letter_code
_entity_poly.pdbx_strand_id
1 'polypeptide(L)'
;MPNKANKPRDTSVSPNDAKQMEKAGLDPLNTKKGSQNNIGDGGKSGVSNKGNNTGNKKADFIVSPDGAVMHNSPGKVKDSLSKAGFTTKERDPNKKESGTIFNIPDKRMDVRIMDGGPNHPPRVVTTRENKNMSVNPNTGENFRGNMKGDEQKSRNHMYFQ
;
A
#
# COMPACT_ATOMS: atom_id res chain seq x y z
N MET A 1 -3.98 -40.79 -41.06
CA MET A 1 -4.11 -41.46 -39.75
C MET A 1 -3.78 -40.43 -38.65
N PRO A 2 -4.71 -39.99 -37.80
CA PRO A 2 -4.38 -39.13 -36.66
C PRO A 2 -3.80 -39.98 -35.51
N ASN A 3 -2.77 -39.47 -34.84
CA ASN A 3 -2.05 -40.15 -33.76
C ASN A 3 -2.93 -40.24 -32.48
N LYS A 4 -2.97 -41.41 -31.84
CA LYS A 4 -3.73 -41.64 -30.60
C LYS A 4 -3.16 -40.74 -29.48
N ALA A 5 -4.03 -40.07 -28.74
CA ALA A 5 -3.64 -39.34 -27.54
C ALA A 5 -3.02 -40.31 -26.52
N ASN A 6 -1.78 -40.03 -26.08
CA ASN A 6 -1.16 -40.77 -24.98
C ASN A 6 -1.99 -40.56 -23.71
N LYS A 7 -2.31 -41.66 -23.02
CA LYS A 7 -2.98 -41.63 -21.72
C LYS A 7 -2.18 -40.74 -20.76
N PRO A 8 -2.81 -39.93 -19.88
CA PRO A 8 -2.07 -39.18 -18.88
C PRO A 8 -1.21 -40.13 -18.06
N ARG A 9 0.07 -39.76 -17.83
CA ARG A 9 0.93 -40.48 -16.91
C ARG A 9 0.28 -40.45 -15.54
N ASP A 10 0.12 -41.61 -14.92
CA ASP A 10 -0.33 -41.69 -13.54
C ASP A 10 0.75 -41.08 -12.64
N THR A 11 0.46 -39.92 -12.06
CA THR A 11 1.34 -39.23 -11.09
C THR A 11 0.83 -39.39 -9.67
N SER A 12 -0.07 -40.35 -9.42
CA SER A 12 -0.55 -40.61 -8.06
C SER A 12 0.56 -41.24 -7.22
N VAL A 13 0.80 -40.65 -6.05
CA VAL A 13 1.75 -41.15 -5.07
C VAL A 13 0.96 -41.95 -4.05
N SER A 14 1.37 -43.20 -3.80
CA SER A 14 0.72 -44.02 -2.77
C SER A 14 0.92 -43.41 -1.38
N PRO A 15 -0.03 -43.55 -0.45
CA PRO A 15 0.15 -43.08 0.94
C PRO A 15 1.41 -43.63 1.62
N ASN A 16 1.88 -44.82 1.21
CA ASN A 16 3.15 -45.37 1.70
C ASN A 16 4.37 -44.63 1.15
N ASP A 17 4.35 -44.23 -0.12
CA ASP A 17 5.43 -43.44 -0.73
C ASP A 17 5.50 -42.04 -0.11
N ALA A 18 4.34 -41.44 0.21
CA ALA A 18 4.26 -40.17 0.93
C ALA A 18 4.95 -40.23 2.31
N LYS A 19 4.75 -41.31 3.08
CA LYS A 19 5.43 -41.52 4.37
C LYS A 19 6.94 -41.66 4.25
N GLN A 20 7.44 -42.23 3.15
CA GLN A 20 8.89 -42.33 2.92
C GLN A 20 9.50 -40.96 2.56
N MET A 21 8.77 -40.10 1.85
CA MET A 21 9.20 -38.72 1.58
C MET A 21 9.23 -37.85 2.85
N GLU A 22 8.29 -38.05 3.77
CA GLU A 22 8.30 -37.42 5.11
C GLU A 22 9.57 -37.82 5.89
N LYS A 23 9.92 -39.11 5.88
CA LYS A 23 11.13 -39.62 6.54
C LYS A 23 12.42 -39.11 5.89
N ALA A 24 12.42 -38.91 4.58
CA ALA A 24 13.55 -38.39 3.82
C ALA A 24 13.73 -36.86 3.94
N GLY A 25 12.83 -36.15 4.64
CA GLY A 25 12.92 -34.70 4.82
C GLY A 25 12.71 -33.90 3.53
N LEU A 26 12.08 -34.50 2.51
CA LEU A 26 11.74 -33.84 1.24
C LEU A 26 10.35 -33.20 1.25
N ASP A 27 9.67 -33.17 2.41
CA ASP A 27 8.40 -32.46 2.56
C ASP A 27 8.64 -30.96 2.79
N PRO A 28 8.25 -30.07 1.84
CA PRO A 28 8.41 -28.63 1.99
C PRO A 28 7.54 -28.03 3.11
N LEU A 29 6.55 -28.76 3.64
CA LEU A 29 5.67 -28.32 4.71
C LEU A 29 6.14 -28.76 6.10
N ASN A 30 7.04 -29.75 6.19
CA ASN A 30 7.60 -30.21 7.45
C ASN A 30 8.96 -29.56 7.72
N THR A 31 8.96 -28.24 7.94
CA THR A 31 10.11 -27.56 8.55
C THR A 31 10.17 -27.96 10.04
N LYS A 32 10.76 -29.13 10.32
CA LYS A 32 11.12 -29.50 11.70
C LYS A 32 11.97 -28.37 12.31
N LYS A 33 11.45 -27.81 13.41
CA LYS A 33 12.18 -27.05 14.43
C LYS A 33 13.59 -27.61 14.61
N GLY A 34 14.60 -26.92 14.07
CA GLY A 34 15.97 -27.38 14.21
C GLY A 34 16.93 -26.83 13.16
N SER A 35 16.91 -25.52 12.93
CA SER A 35 18.06 -24.84 12.32
C SER A 35 18.06 -23.38 12.75
N GLN A 36 18.54 -23.13 13.96
CA GLN A 36 19.22 -21.87 14.24
C GLN A 36 20.52 -21.94 13.45
N ASN A 37 20.57 -21.35 12.26
CA ASN A 37 21.83 -21.03 11.60
C ASN A 37 21.64 -19.82 10.68
N ASN A 38 22.22 -18.71 11.14
CA ASN A 38 22.82 -17.63 10.38
C ASN A 38 21.86 -16.66 9.65
N ILE A 39 21.60 -15.57 10.37
CA ILE A 39 21.36 -14.24 9.80
C ILE A 39 22.60 -13.88 8.97
N GLY A 40 22.46 -13.94 7.65
CA GLY A 40 23.52 -13.61 6.70
C GLY A 40 22.91 -13.17 5.38
N ASP A 41 22.80 -11.85 5.25
CA ASP A 41 22.94 -11.01 4.05
C ASP A 41 22.29 -11.44 2.71
N GLY A 42 21.54 -10.51 2.11
CA GLY A 42 21.17 -10.56 0.69
C GLY A 42 19.67 -10.66 0.43
N GLY A 43 19.08 -9.53 0.04
CA GLY A 43 17.64 -9.36 -0.05
C GLY A 43 16.90 -10.27 -1.05
N LYS A 44 15.62 -10.50 -0.74
CA LYS A 44 14.48 -10.59 -1.67
C LYS A 44 13.19 -10.73 -0.85
N SER A 45 12.15 -10.06 -1.33
CA SER A 45 10.78 -10.05 -0.85
C SER A 45 10.33 -11.34 -0.15
N GLY A 46 10.36 -11.33 1.18
CA GLY A 46 9.46 -12.15 1.97
C GLY A 46 8.26 -11.29 2.33
N VAL A 47 7.08 -11.61 1.80
CA VAL A 47 5.82 -11.12 2.36
C VAL A 47 5.76 -11.64 3.79
N SER A 48 6.22 -10.83 4.74
CA SER A 48 5.94 -11.07 6.15
C SER A 48 4.48 -10.71 6.36
N ASN A 49 3.61 -11.72 6.29
CA ASN A 49 2.28 -11.61 6.86
C ASN A 49 2.46 -11.65 8.39
N LYS A 50 3.02 -10.57 8.94
CA LYS A 50 3.17 -10.37 10.38
C LYS A 50 1.77 -10.16 10.92
N GLY A 51 1.20 -11.24 11.45
CA GLY A 51 -0.19 -11.35 11.86
C GLY A 51 -0.74 -10.12 12.58
N ASN A 52 -2.03 -9.90 12.34
CA ASN A 52 -2.88 -8.88 12.95
C ASN A 52 -2.63 -8.87 14.46
N ASN A 53 -1.84 -7.91 14.92
CA ASN A 53 -1.51 -7.80 16.32
C ASN A 53 -2.70 -7.19 17.07
N THR A 54 -3.34 -7.99 17.91
CA THR A 54 -4.45 -7.61 18.81
C THR A 54 -3.99 -6.81 20.03
N GLY A 55 -3.04 -5.90 19.87
CA GLY A 55 -2.76 -4.83 20.84
C GLY A 55 -3.25 -3.52 20.25
N ASN A 56 -3.53 -2.51 21.07
CA ASN A 56 -3.97 -1.16 20.68
C ASN A 56 -3.04 -0.45 19.67
N LYS A 57 -2.92 -0.99 18.47
CA LYS A 57 -2.05 -0.56 17.39
C LYS A 57 -2.92 0.22 16.43
N LYS A 58 -2.54 1.48 16.24
CA LYS A 58 -3.09 2.33 15.19
C LYS A 58 -3.05 1.55 13.86
N ALA A 59 -4.07 1.72 13.03
CA ALA A 59 -4.11 1.09 11.72
C ALA A 59 -2.86 1.47 10.92
N ASP A 60 -2.30 0.53 10.14
CA ASP A 60 -1.15 0.80 9.27
C ASP A 60 -1.50 1.68 8.07
N PHE A 61 -2.78 1.71 7.72
CA PHE A 61 -3.33 2.44 6.58
C PHE A 61 -4.58 3.23 6.97
N ILE A 62 -4.82 4.31 6.25
CA ILE A 62 -6.06 5.07 6.27
C ILE A 62 -6.74 4.94 4.91
N VAL A 63 -8.07 4.97 4.91
CA VAL A 63 -8.91 4.80 3.71
C VAL A 63 -9.84 5.99 3.60
N SER A 64 -9.89 6.63 2.43
CA SER A 64 -10.83 7.71 2.17
C SER A 64 -12.26 7.17 2.02
N PRO A 65 -13.30 8.00 2.21
CA PRO A 65 -14.68 7.61 1.91
C PRO A 65 -14.87 7.12 0.46
N ASP A 66 -14.02 7.56 -0.46
CA ASP A 66 -14.05 7.20 -1.89
C ASP A 66 -13.08 6.06 -2.25
N GLY A 67 -12.48 5.39 -1.26
CA GLY A 67 -11.68 4.16 -1.42
C GLY A 67 -10.19 4.35 -1.67
N ALA A 68 -9.65 5.58 -1.55
CA ALA A 68 -8.21 5.79 -1.65
C ALA A 68 -7.50 5.27 -0.40
N VAL A 69 -6.47 4.42 -0.56
CA VAL A 69 -5.71 3.85 0.56
C VAL A 69 -4.33 4.47 0.61
N MET A 70 -3.88 4.85 1.81
CA MET A 70 -2.51 5.34 2.04
C MET A 70 -2.01 4.94 3.42
N HIS A 71 -0.70 5.00 3.63
CA HIS A 71 -0.10 4.71 4.93
C HIS A 71 -0.58 5.70 6.00
N ASN A 72 -0.73 5.20 7.23
CA ASN A 72 -1.13 6.00 8.39
C ASN A 72 0.05 6.79 9.01
N SER A 73 0.90 7.39 8.18
CA SER A 73 1.98 8.26 8.64
C SER A 73 2.45 9.20 7.51
N PRO A 74 2.66 10.50 7.79
CA PRO A 74 3.16 11.45 6.79
C PRO A 74 4.44 10.95 6.10
N GLY A 75 5.42 10.47 6.87
CA GLY A 75 6.70 9.99 6.34
C GLY A 75 6.53 8.79 5.40
N LYS A 76 5.70 7.83 5.77
CA LYS A 76 5.44 6.64 4.95
C LYS A 76 4.71 6.98 3.64
N VAL A 77 3.80 7.97 3.67
CA VAL A 77 3.18 8.46 2.44
C VAL A 77 4.23 9.11 1.53
N LYS A 78 5.06 10.02 2.06
CA LYS A 78 6.14 10.66 1.29
C LYS A 78 7.08 9.62 0.68
N ASP A 79 7.55 8.66 1.49
CA ASP A 79 8.41 7.58 1.04
C ASP A 79 7.77 6.76 -0.10
N SER A 80 6.49 6.42 0.04
CA SER A 80 5.77 5.63 -0.97
C SER A 80 5.65 6.37 -2.30
N LEU A 81 5.36 7.67 -2.27
CA LEU A 81 5.21 8.49 -3.48
C LEU A 81 6.57 8.74 -4.15
N SER A 82 7.61 9.00 -3.37
CA SER A 82 8.98 9.13 -3.89
C SER A 82 9.45 7.81 -4.52
N LYS A 83 9.20 6.67 -3.88
CA LYS A 83 9.55 5.34 -4.44
C LYS A 83 8.76 5.00 -5.70
N ALA A 84 7.53 5.50 -5.82
CA ALA A 84 6.73 5.40 -7.04
C ALA A 84 7.22 6.35 -8.16
N GLY A 85 8.22 7.19 -7.91
CA GLY A 85 8.81 8.09 -8.90
C GLY A 85 8.05 9.40 -9.09
N PHE A 86 7.10 9.74 -8.22
CA PHE A 86 6.39 11.00 -8.30
C PHE A 86 7.28 12.17 -7.89
N THR A 87 7.22 13.25 -8.66
CA THR A 87 8.04 14.45 -8.43
C THR A 87 7.41 15.36 -7.39
N THR A 88 8.25 16.02 -6.59
CA THR A 88 7.79 17.04 -5.65
C THR A 88 7.73 18.41 -6.30
N LYS A 89 6.74 19.23 -5.92
CA LYS A 89 6.64 20.63 -6.35
C LYS A 89 7.24 21.55 -5.31
N GLU A 90 7.82 22.66 -5.80
CA GLU A 90 8.19 23.77 -4.94
C GLU A 90 6.94 24.36 -4.29
N ARG A 91 7.13 24.81 -3.06
CA ARG A 91 6.08 25.29 -2.20
C ARG A 91 6.16 26.80 -2.12
N ASP A 92 5.00 27.47 -2.24
CA ASP A 92 4.91 28.91 -2.00
C ASP A 92 5.36 29.22 -0.55
N PRO A 93 6.47 29.97 -0.37
CA PRO A 93 7.01 30.27 0.96
C PRO A 93 6.07 31.13 1.81
N ASN A 94 5.07 31.79 1.20
CA ASN A 94 4.08 32.59 1.92
C ASN A 94 2.98 31.74 2.59
N LYS A 95 2.92 30.42 2.31
CA LYS A 95 1.91 29.53 2.89
C LYS A 95 2.36 29.03 4.27
N LYS A 96 1.54 29.36 5.29
CA LYS A 96 1.80 29.08 6.71
C LYS A 96 1.71 27.62 7.13
N GLU A 97 0.77 26.86 6.58
CA GLU A 97 0.71 25.41 6.83
C GLU A 97 1.97 24.80 6.22
N SER A 98 2.67 23.81 6.81
CA SER A 98 3.88 23.15 6.26
C SER A 98 3.57 21.80 5.58
N GLY A 99 4.41 21.34 4.65
CA GLY A 99 4.22 20.04 3.99
C GLY A 99 4.90 19.88 2.63
N THR A 100 4.80 18.68 2.07
CA THR A 100 5.38 18.30 0.77
C THR A 100 4.27 18.04 -0.25
N ILE A 101 4.42 18.55 -1.48
CA ILE A 101 3.45 18.36 -2.56
C ILE A 101 4.06 17.43 -3.60
N PHE A 102 3.37 16.35 -3.94
CA PHE A 102 3.73 15.45 -5.05
C PHE A 102 2.76 15.64 -6.22
N ASN A 103 3.30 15.72 -7.43
CA ASN A 103 2.51 15.70 -8.65
C ASN A 103 2.20 14.25 -9.04
N ILE A 104 0.93 13.96 -9.37
CA ILE A 104 0.48 12.69 -9.94
C ILE A 104 -0.04 12.98 -11.36
N PRO A 105 0.83 12.92 -12.39
CA PRO A 105 0.50 13.39 -13.74
C PRO A 105 -0.70 12.64 -14.34
N ASP A 106 -0.74 11.32 -14.18
CA ASP A 106 -1.79 10.45 -14.75
C ASP A 106 -3.19 10.81 -14.25
N LYS A 107 -3.28 11.35 -13.02
CA LYS A 107 -4.54 11.77 -12.39
C LYS A 107 -4.74 13.29 -12.44
N ARG A 108 -3.78 14.04 -13.00
CA ARG A 108 -3.74 15.51 -12.99
C ARG A 108 -4.03 16.06 -11.59
N MET A 109 -3.38 15.48 -10.58
CA MET A 109 -3.67 15.69 -9.17
C MET A 109 -2.40 15.98 -8.39
N ASP A 110 -2.48 16.93 -7.46
CA ASP A 110 -1.48 17.19 -6.44
C ASP A 110 -1.88 16.49 -5.14
N VAL A 111 -0.97 15.66 -4.62
CA VAL A 111 -1.08 15.03 -3.30
C VAL A 111 -0.22 15.81 -2.33
N ARG A 112 -0.85 16.48 -1.36
CA ARG A 112 -0.19 17.37 -0.40
C ARG A 112 -0.13 16.68 0.96
N ILE A 113 1.07 16.32 1.41
CA ILE A 113 1.30 15.73 2.72
C ILE A 113 1.65 16.86 3.66
N MET A 114 0.70 17.22 4.51
CA MET A 114 0.82 18.32 5.47
C MET A 114 1.37 17.78 6.78
N ASP A 115 2.44 18.41 7.29
CA ASP A 115 3.14 17.94 8.50
C ASP A 115 2.37 18.24 9.80
N GLY A 116 1.32 19.06 9.72
CA GLY A 116 0.58 19.53 10.88
C GLY A 116 1.16 20.83 11.45
N GLY A 117 0.38 21.49 12.31
CA GLY A 117 0.77 22.71 12.98
C GLY A 117 -0.27 23.15 14.01
N PRO A 118 -0.13 24.34 14.61
CA PRO A 118 -1.03 24.81 15.68
C PRO A 118 -2.51 24.87 15.28
N ASN A 119 -2.79 25.10 13.99
CA ASN A 119 -4.15 25.32 13.48
C ASN A 119 -4.73 24.08 12.80
N HIS A 120 -3.96 23.01 12.62
CA HIS A 120 -4.44 21.82 11.94
C HIS A 120 -3.58 20.57 12.24
N PRO A 121 -4.19 19.38 12.33
CA PRO A 121 -3.42 18.15 12.46
C PRO A 121 -2.68 17.82 11.14
N PRO A 122 -1.72 16.87 11.21
CA PRO A 122 -1.12 16.27 10.02
C PRO A 122 -2.21 15.59 9.18
N ARG A 123 -2.12 15.72 7.85
CA ARG A 123 -3.11 15.14 6.92
C ARG A 123 -2.56 15.05 5.51
N VAL A 124 -3.22 14.27 4.66
CA VAL A 124 -3.06 14.35 3.21
C VAL A 124 -4.23 15.13 2.62
N VAL A 125 -3.94 16.01 1.66
CA VAL A 125 -4.93 16.78 0.91
C VAL A 125 -4.75 16.54 -0.58
N THR A 126 -5.82 16.18 -1.29
CA THR A 126 -5.79 16.04 -2.75
C THR A 126 -6.43 17.24 -3.44
N THR A 127 -5.69 17.85 -4.37
CA THR A 127 -6.15 18.97 -5.18
C THR A 127 -5.89 18.73 -6.66
N ARG A 128 -6.62 19.42 -7.53
CA ARG A 128 -6.30 19.45 -8.95
C ARG A 128 -4.90 20.02 -9.16
N GLU A 129 -4.16 19.45 -10.10
CA GLU A 129 -2.82 19.92 -10.46
C GLU A 129 -2.78 21.44 -10.68
N ASN A 130 -1.85 22.12 -10.00
CA ASN A 130 -1.60 23.55 -10.11
C ASN A 130 -2.81 24.44 -9.75
N LYS A 131 -3.83 23.88 -9.09
CA LYS A 131 -5.04 24.59 -8.68
C LYS A 131 -5.36 24.27 -7.23
N ASN A 132 -6.00 25.21 -6.53
CA ASN A 132 -6.49 24.98 -5.17
C ASN A 132 -7.93 24.45 -5.17
N MET A 133 -8.21 23.47 -6.03
CA MET A 133 -9.54 22.85 -6.15
C MET A 133 -9.49 21.43 -5.61
N SER A 134 -10.40 21.09 -4.69
CA SER A 134 -10.52 19.74 -4.14
C SER A 134 -10.88 18.72 -5.23
N VAL A 135 -10.22 17.56 -5.20
CA VAL A 135 -10.51 16.43 -6.09
C VAL A 135 -10.58 15.14 -5.30
N ASN A 136 -11.29 14.16 -5.85
CA ASN A 136 -11.42 12.84 -5.27
C ASN A 136 -10.02 12.18 -5.18
N PRO A 137 -9.60 11.71 -3.99
CA PRO A 137 -8.25 11.17 -3.80
C PRO A 137 -8.00 9.85 -4.53
N ASN A 138 -9.05 9.10 -4.87
CA ASN A 138 -8.94 7.82 -5.56
C ASN A 138 -8.81 8.03 -7.08
N THR A 139 -9.57 8.96 -7.66
CA THR A 139 -9.63 9.15 -9.12
C THR A 139 -8.85 10.36 -9.64
N GLY A 140 -8.66 11.41 -8.82
CA GLY A 140 -8.17 12.72 -9.27
C GLY A 140 -9.23 13.59 -9.97
N GLU A 141 -10.46 13.09 -10.11
CA GLU A 141 -11.57 13.80 -10.72
C GLU A 141 -12.30 14.72 -9.72
N ASN A 142 -13.18 15.58 -10.23
CA ASN A 142 -14.07 16.33 -9.36
C ASN A 142 -15.00 15.38 -8.60
N PHE A 143 -15.43 15.81 -7.42
CA PHE A 143 -16.47 15.10 -6.69
C PHE A 143 -17.77 15.04 -7.50
N ARG A 144 -18.41 13.87 -7.51
CA ARG A 144 -19.66 13.65 -8.24
C ARG A 144 -20.84 14.23 -7.46
N GLY A 145 -21.85 14.69 -8.19
CA GLY A 145 -23.00 15.40 -7.62
C GLY A 145 -22.62 16.81 -7.19
N ASN A 146 -23.61 17.70 -7.04
CA ASN A 146 -23.43 19.08 -6.58
C ASN A 146 -23.06 19.13 -5.10
N MET A 147 -21.93 18.51 -4.75
CA MET A 147 -21.46 18.30 -3.40
C MET A 147 -21.03 19.63 -2.78
N LYS A 148 -21.49 19.88 -1.55
CA LYS A 148 -21.12 21.09 -0.80
C LYS A 148 -19.63 21.12 -0.48
N GLY A 149 -19.05 22.30 -0.37
CA GLY A 149 -17.61 22.48 -0.13
C GLY A 149 -17.09 21.77 1.12
N ASP A 150 -17.85 21.76 2.22
CA ASP A 150 -17.47 21.07 3.45
C ASP A 150 -17.44 19.55 3.29
N GLU A 151 -18.37 19.00 2.51
CA GLU A 151 -18.37 17.57 2.21
C GLU A 151 -17.19 17.20 1.31
N GLN A 152 -16.90 18.01 0.28
CA GLN A 152 -15.68 17.84 -0.52
C GLN A 152 -14.41 17.88 0.35
N LYS A 153 -14.36 18.81 1.30
CA LYS A 153 -13.27 18.95 2.27
C LYS A 153 -13.10 17.69 3.12
N SER A 154 -14.20 17.13 3.62
CA SER A 154 -14.18 15.90 4.43
C SER A 154 -13.67 14.69 3.65
N ARG A 155 -13.82 14.68 2.32
CA ARG A 155 -13.39 13.58 1.45
C ARG A 155 -11.97 13.73 0.92
N ASN A 156 -11.52 14.95 0.64
CA ASN A 156 -10.16 15.20 0.15
C ASN A 156 -9.14 15.41 1.28
N HIS A 157 -9.57 15.63 2.53
CA HIS A 157 -8.70 15.69 3.71
C HIS A 157 -8.65 14.34 4.43
N MET A 158 -7.51 13.67 4.32
CA MET A 158 -7.24 12.36 4.91
C MET A 158 -6.39 12.54 6.16
N TYR A 159 -6.98 12.32 7.34
CA TYR A 159 -6.30 12.51 8.62
C TYR A 159 -5.61 11.22 9.08
N PHE A 160 -4.40 11.37 9.63
CA PHE A 160 -3.69 10.25 10.26
C PHE A 160 -4.28 9.96 11.65
N GLN A 161 -4.37 8.67 12.01
CA GLN A 161 -5.03 8.18 13.23
C GLN A 161 -4.10 7.95 14.39
#